data_AF-A0A8S9DSU3-F1
#
_entry.id   AF-A0A8S9DSU3-F1
#
_cell.length_a   1.000
_cell.length_b   1.000
_cell.length_c   1.000
_cell.angle_alpha   90.00
_cell.angle_beta   90.00
_cell.angle_gamma   90.00
#
_symmetry.space_group_name_H-M   'P 1'
#
loop_
_entity.id
_entity.type
_entity.pdbx_description
1 polymer ?
#
loop_
_entity_poly.entity_id
_entity_poly.type
_entity_poly.pdbx_seq_one_letter_code
_entity_poly.pdbx_strand_id
1 'polypeptide(L)'
;MIWFVYSQFLYSRFNFAFSVDFSLFFSYTKPMLARVNACALIGLDGVIVDVEVDLTTGLKPPIIIVGLPDVSVQESKERVQSAIRNAGLEYPRKRIRVNLAPATVRKEGSAYDLPIALGVLIANRQLPPLCLKDGLVMGELSLDGSVRHIRGVLPMAAVARREGFKRVFVPAEDAPEAAIFPDLEVIPVTSLAELYAHLVGSRIIQPQPPLEVEQVEVLVQTDFRDIKGQEHVKRALEVAASGGHNLLMIGPPGAGKTLMARALPAILPRMTVDESLDVTAFLSSKTAPSGRRIIPFPTPGWSAVATGRTRVRSRLRTAACSSWMSCPSLAAVPLKCCASLWKIRSSLLAAPKGRSPSRLTFNWWLP
;
A
#
# COMPACT_ATOMS: atom_id res chain seq x y z
N MET A 1 -23.39 -56.56 45.72
CA MET A 1 -24.39 -56.98 44.71
C MET A 1 -25.25 -55.78 44.22
N ILE A 2 -24.65 -54.60 44.02
CA ILE A 2 -25.30 -53.36 43.50
C ILE A 2 -24.28 -52.54 42.67
N TRP A 3 -23.50 -53.17 41.78
CA TRP A 3 -22.54 -52.46 40.90
C TRP A 3 -22.51 -53.00 39.46
N PHE A 4 -23.60 -53.67 39.05
CA PHE A 4 -23.78 -54.24 37.70
C PHE A 4 -25.09 -53.73 37.06
N VAL A 5 -25.44 -52.48 37.37
CA VAL A 5 -26.52 -51.71 36.74
C VAL A 5 -25.84 -50.66 35.85
N TYR A 6 -26.35 -50.47 34.62
CA TYR A 6 -26.07 -49.39 33.66
C TYR A 6 -25.17 -49.60 32.43
N SER A 7 -24.47 -50.72 32.22
CA SER A 7 -23.54 -50.83 31.07
C SER A 7 -24.11 -51.49 29.79
N GLN A 8 -25.36 -51.97 29.74
CA GLN A 8 -25.84 -52.79 28.62
C GLN A 8 -27.12 -52.31 27.90
N PHE A 9 -27.64 -51.12 28.21
CA PHE A 9 -28.92 -50.66 27.66
C PHE A 9 -28.87 -49.47 26.68
N LEU A 10 -27.69 -49.06 26.21
CA LEU A 10 -27.54 -47.90 25.30
C LEU A 10 -26.80 -48.21 23.98
N TYR A 11 -26.67 -49.48 23.61
CA TYR A 11 -25.90 -49.91 22.43
C TYR A 11 -26.72 -50.16 21.15
N SER A 12 -27.99 -49.73 21.04
CA SER A 12 -28.82 -50.05 19.85
C SER A 12 -29.51 -48.88 19.14
N ARG A 13 -29.13 -47.63 19.38
CA ARG A 13 -29.64 -46.49 18.59
C ARG A 13 -28.57 -45.42 18.42
N PHE A 14 -27.70 -45.57 17.42
CA PHE A 14 -27.14 -44.45 16.65
C PHE A 14 -26.49 -45.02 15.38
N ASN A 15 -27.35 -45.52 14.49
CA ASN A 15 -27.02 -45.73 13.09
C ASN A 15 -27.07 -44.35 12.42
N PHE A 16 -25.97 -43.59 12.50
CA PHE A 16 -25.74 -42.45 11.63
C PHE A 16 -24.43 -42.73 10.91
N ALA A 17 -24.53 -42.93 9.60
CA ALA A 17 -23.42 -43.16 8.71
C ALA A 17 -22.48 -41.96 8.72
N PHE A 18 -21.50 -41.96 9.62
CA PHE A 18 -20.32 -41.12 9.52
C PHE A 18 -19.34 -41.89 8.64
N SER A 19 -19.37 -41.61 7.33
CA SER A 19 -18.26 -41.93 6.45
C SER A 19 -17.10 -41.04 6.88
N VAL A 20 -16.35 -41.49 7.89
CA VAL A 20 -15.12 -40.83 8.32
C VAL A 20 -14.15 -41.00 7.16
N ASP A 21 -13.96 -39.92 6.41
CA ASP A 21 -13.02 -39.85 5.31
C ASP A 21 -11.59 -40.07 5.86
N PHE A 22 -11.14 -41.32 5.85
CA PHE A 22 -9.86 -41.76 6.43
C PHE A 22 -8.65 -41.08 5.75
N SER A 23 -8.88 -40.48 4.58
CA SER A 23 -7.95 -39.66 3.82
C SER A 23 -7.53 -38.37 4.55
N LEU A 24 -8.43 -37.76 5.33
CA LEU A 24 -8.15 -36.56 6.14
C LEU A 24 -7.28 -36.87 7.38
N PHE A 25 -7.38 -38.09 7.92
CA PHE A 25 -6.63 -38.49 9.11
C PHE A 25 -5.16 -38.83 8.78
N PHE A 26 -4.91 -39.39 7.59
CA PHE A 26 -3.55 -39.77 7.18
C PHE A 26 -2.70 -38.59 6.68
N SER A 27 -3.29 -37.43 6.42
CA SER A 27 -2.55 -36.21 6.09
C SER A 27 -1.97 -35.48 7.32
N TYR A 28 -2.19 -36.01 8.53
CA TYR A 28 -1.89 -35.34 9.81
C TYR A 28 -0.45 -35.55 10.33
N THR A 29 0.36 -36.36 9.64
CA THR A 29 1.76 -36.67 10.02
C THR A 29 2.80 -36.03 9.09
N LYS A 30 2.39 -35.39 8.00
CA LYS A 30 3.31 -34.55 7.22
C LYS A 30 3.59 -33.27 8.02
N PRO A 31 4.86 -32.83 8.14
CA PRO A 31 5.15 -31.50 8.66
C PRO A 31 4.40 -30.49 7.78
N MET A 32 3.39 -29.84 8.34
CA MET A 32 2.57 -28.88 7.60
C MET A 32 3.35 -27.58 7.55
N LEU A 33 3.87 -27.27 6.37
CA LEU A 33 4.31 -25.93 6.02
C LEU A 33 3.08 -25.02 6.05
N ALA A 34 3.03 -24.09 7.00
CA ALA A 34 1.99 -23.07 6.99
C ALA A 34 2.36 -22.03 5.93
N ARG A 35 1.39 -21.62 5.11
CA ARG A 35 1.57 -20.58 4.09
C ARG A 35 0.51 -19.51 4.27
N VAL A 36 0.95 -18.26 4.33
CA VAL A 36 0.09 -17.08 4.40
C VAL A 36 0.51 -16.12 3.29
N ASN A 37 -0.45 -15.68 2.48
CA ASN A 37 -0.18 -14.67 1.46
C ASN A 37 -0.17 -13.28 2.11
N ALA A 38 0.88 -12.51 1.83
CA ALA A 38 1.06 -11.12 2.21
C ALA A 38 1.43 -10.29 0.97
N CYS A 39 1.60 -8.99 1.13
CA CYS A 39 2.02 -8.11 0.04
C CYS A 39 3.11 -7.16 0.50
N ALA A 40 4.14 -7.03 -0.33
CA ALA A 40 5.20 -6.05 -0.20
C ALA A 40 4.90 -4.83 -1.07
N LEU A 41 5.29 -3.63 -0.61
CA LEU A 41 5.27 -2.43 -1.44
C LEU A 41 6.67 -2.12 -1.96
N ILE A 42 6.83 -2.08 -3.29
CA ILE A 42 8.06 -1.64 -3.95
C ILE A 42 7.76 -0.34 -4.69
N GLY A 43 8.09 0.79 -4.07
CA GLY A 43 7.70 2.09 -4.59
C GLY A 43 6.18 2.27 -4.51
N LEU A 44 5.49 2.17 -5.64
CA LEU A 44 4.02 2.22 -5.73
C LEU A 44 3.40 0.88 -6.14
N ASP A 45 4.22 -0.10 -6.49
CA ASP A 45 3.75 -1.40 -6.96
C ASP A 45 3.71 -2.40 -5.79
N GLY A 46 2.61 -3.15 -5.70
CA GLY A 46 2.51 -4.29 -4.80
C GLY A 46 3.13 -5.55 -5.39
N VAL A 47 3.79 -6.36 -4.56
CA VAL A 47 4.28 -7.70 -4.93
C VAL A 47 3.79 -8.71 -3.90
N ILE A 48 3.15 -9.78 -4.37
CA ILE A 48 2.70 -10.85 -3.50
C ILE A 48 3.91 -11.54 -2.86
N VAL A 49 3.83 -11.69 -1.54
CA VAL A 49 4.83 -12.37 -0.73
C VAL A 49 4.19 -13.57 -0.06
N ASP A 50 4.78 -14.74 -0.24
CA ASP A 50 4.41 -15.93 0.52
C ASP A 50 5.20 -15.97 1.81
N VAL A 51 4.48 -15.95 2.93
CA VAL A 51 5.02 -16.16 4.27
C VAL A 51 4.87 -17.63 4.61
N GLU A 52 5.96 -18.35 4.52
CA GLU A 52 6.03 -19.78 4.81
C GLU A 52 6.62 -20.00 6.20
N VAL A 53 5.90 -20.72 7.07
CA VAL A 53 6.32 -20.98 8.43
C VAL A 53 6.42 -22.48 8.68
N ASP A 54 7.58 -22.89 9.18
CA ASP A 54 7.88 -24.29 9.54
C ASP A 54 8.34 -24.38 11.01
N LEU A 55 7.86 -25.41 11.70
CA LEU A 55 8.19 -25.71 13.09
C LEU A 55 9.01 -26.99 13.18
N THR A 56 10.25 -26.85 13.65
CA THR A 56 11.19 -27.97 13.81
C THR A 56 11.47 -28.27 15.28
N THR A 57 11.71 -29.54 15.60
CA THR A 57 12.04 -30.00 16.96
C THR A 57 13.46 -29.56 17.35
N GLY A 58 13.61 -28.89 18.49
CA GLY A 58 14.91 -28.41 19.00
C GLY A 58 14.76 -27.61 20.30
N LEU A 59 15.82 -27.58 21.13
CA LEU A 59 15.74 -27.23 22.56
C LEU A 59 15.80 -25.72 22.92
N LYS A 60 16.05 -24.79 21.98
CA LYS A 60 16.07 -23.33 22.23
C LYS A 60 15.69 -22.55 20.97
N PRO A 61 14.93 -21.43 21.04
CA PRO A 61 14.57 -20.67 19.85
C PRO A 61 15.67 -19.68 19.47
N PRO A 62 16.14 -19.73 18.23
CA PRO A 62 16.01 -18.55 17.39
C PRO A 62 14.91 -18.81 16.36
N ILE A 63 13.88 -17.98 16.37
CA ILE A 63 13.10 -17.73 15.16
C ILE A 63 14.06 -17.13 14.12
N ILE A 64 14.03 -17.66 12.91
CA ILE A 64 14.89 -17.20 11.82
C ILE A 64 13.98 -16.77 10.68
N ILE A 65 14.13 -15.50 10.27
CA ILE A 65 13.43 -14.94 9.12
C ILE A 65 14.43 -14.84 7.96
N VAL A 66 14.10 -15.45 6.82
CA VAL A 66 14.91 -15.48 5.60
C VAL A 66 14.11 -14.93 4.40
N GLY A 67 14.83 -14.57 3.33
CA GLY A 67 14.21 -13.98 2.12
C GLY A 67 14.46 -12.47 1.95
N LEU A 68 15.67 -12.00 2.31
CA LEU A 68 16.07 -10.59 2.30
C LEU A 68 15.19 -9.65 3.17
N PRO A 69 14.97 -9.97 4.46
CA PRO A 69 14.33 -9.04 5.39
C PRO A 69 15.27 -7.89 5.76
N ASP A 70 14.70 -6.69 5.95
CA ASP A 70 15.38 -5.58 6.59
C ASP A 70 15.45 -5.73 8.12
N VAL A 71 16.00 -4.71 8.80
CA VAL A 71 16.10 -4.70 10.27
C VAL A 71 14.72 -4.72 10.92
N SER A 72 13.75 -3.97 10.38
CA SER A 72 12.40 -3.89 10.94
C SER A 72 11.68 -5.25 10.92
N VAL A 73 11.81 -5.99 9.82
CA VAL A 73 11.30 -7.36 9.66
C VAL A 73 12.03 -8.34 10.59
N GLN A 74 13.35 -8.17 10.79
CA GLN A 74 14.08 -9.02 11.75
C GLN A 74 13.65 -8.77 13.21
N GLU A 75 13.29 -7.53 13.55
CA GLU A 75 12.73 -7.17 14.86
C GLU A 75 11.29 -7.67 15.05
N SER A 76 10.57 -8.01 13.98
CA SER A 76 9.23 -8.60 14.04
C SER A 76 9.17 -9.83 14.92
N LYS A 77 10.27 -10.56 15.09
CA LYS A 77 10.36 -11.72 15.98
C LYS A 77 9.86 -11.44 17.40
N GLU A 78 10.24 -10.30 17.97
CA GLU A 78 9.89 -9.94 19.35
C GLU A 78 8.46 -9.43 19.43
N ARG A 79 8.03 -8.70 18.39
CA ARG A 79 6.65 -8.20 18.25
C ARG A 79 5.65 -9.32 18.11
N VAL A 80 5.90 -10.26 17.19
CA VAL A 80 5.08 -11.45 16.95
C VAL A 80 5.00 -12.32 18.21
N GLN A 81 6.14 -12.59 18.85
CA GLN A 81 6.15 -13.40 20.08
C GLN A 81 5.32 -12.76 21.20
N SER A 82 5.49 -11.45 21.42
CA SER A 82 4.76 -10.73 22.47
C SER A 82 3.28 -10.63 22.14
N ALA A 83 2.93 -10.30 20.89
CA ALA A 83 1.57 -10.20 20.40
C ALA A 83 0.79 -11.50 20.56
N ILE A 84 1.38 -12.65 20.19
CA ILE A 84 0.74 -13.96 20.35
C ILE A 84 0.45 -14.25 21.82
N ARG A 85 1.42 -13.99 22.71
CA ARG A 85 1.27 -14.23 24.15
C ARG A 85 0.22 -13.31 24.77
N ASN A 86 0.24 -12.02 24.41
CA ASN A 86 -0.68 -11.02 24.94
C ASN A 86 -2.10 -11.16 24.37
N ALA A 87 -2.25 -11.78 23.20
CA ALA A 87 -3.53 -12.23 22.66
C ALA A 87 -4.11 -13.47 23.36
N GLY A 88 -3.41 -14.03 24.37
CA GLY A 88 -3.84 -15.23 25.09
C GLY A 88 -3.63 -16.54 24.32
N LEU A 89 -2.80 -16.52 23.27
CA LEU A 89 -2.52 -17.66 22.41
C LEU A 89 -1.17 -18.32 22.77
N GLU A 90 -1.01 -19.59 22.41
CA GLU A 90 0.20 -20.33 22.73
C GLU A 90 1.31 -20.03 21.72
N TYR A 91 2.44 -19.48 22.19
CA TYR A 91 3.64 -19.37 21.36
C TYR A 91 4.44 -20.70 21.39
N PRO A 92 4.76 -21.31 20.24
CA PRO A 92 5.34 -22.65 20.21
C PRO A 92 6.73 -22.69 20.87
N ARG A 93 6.97 -23.70 21.70
CA ARG A 93 8.30 -24.02 22.28
C ARG A 93 9.17 -24.83 21.31
N LYS A 94 9.16 -24.45 20.03
CA LYS A 94 9.88 -25.12 18.93
C LYS A 94 10.73 -24.10 18.17
N ARG A 95 11.64 -24.56 17.32
CA ARG A 95 12.38 -23.68 16.42
C ARG A 95 11.48 -23.29 15.26
N ILE A 96 11.37 -21.98 15.01
CA ILE A 96 10.52 -21.41 13.96
C ILE A 96 11.41 -20.95 12.81
N ARG A 97 11.09 -21.37 11.59
CA ARG A 97 11.67 -20.82 10.36
C ARG A 97 10.58 -20.10 9.59
N VAL A 98 10.84 -18.86 9.23
CA VAL A 98 9.96 -18.03 8.42
C VAL A 98 10.69 -17.72 7.12
N ASN A 99 10.15 -18.17 5.99
CA ASN A 99 10.65 -17.85 4.67
C ASN A 99 9.71 -16.85 3.99
N LEU A 100 10.26 -15.74 3.50
CA LEU A 100 9.53 -14.72 2.76
C LEU A 100 9.88 -14.83 1.27
N ALA A 101 9.03 -15.48 0.48
CA ALA A 101 9.22 -15.63 -0.96
C ALA A 101 8.42 -14.56 -1.74
N PRO A 102 8.91 -14.01 -2.88
CA PRO A 102 10.14 -14.38 -3.58
C PRO A 102 11.39 -13.72 -3.02
N ALA A 103 12.51 -14.44 -2.93
CA ALA A 103 13.78 -13.93 -2.37
C ALA A 103 14.47 -12.84 -3.23
N THR A 104 13.95 -12.52 -4.41
CA THR A 104 14.44 -11.44 -5.28
C THR A 104 14.01 -10.05 -4.81
N VAL A 105 12.96 -9.98 -4.00
CA VAL A 105 12.40 -8.74 -3.46
C VAL A 105 12.88 -8.55 -2.03
N ARG A 106 13.36 -7.34 -1.72
CA ARG A 106 13.65 -6.93 -0.34
C ARG A 106 12.35 -6.64 0.39
N LYS A 107 12.20 -7.21 1.60
CA LYS A 107 11.01 -7.00 2.44
C LYS A 107 11.36 -5.94 3.47
N GLU A 108 10.74 -4.79 3.34
CA GLU A 108 10.96 -3.63 4.20
C GLU A 108 9.72 -3.31 5.03
N GLY A 109 9.94 -2.88 6.28
CA GLY A 109 8.88 -2.46 7.19
C GLY A 109 8.16 -3.58 7.94
N SER A 110 7.08 -3.22 8.61
CA SER A 110 6.40 -4.03 9.64
C SER A 110 5.11 -4.71 9.17
N ALA A 111 4.73 -4.56 7.90
CA ALA A 111 3.47 -5.10 7.35
C ALA A 111 3.36 -6.63 7.39
N TYR A 112 4.49 -7.32 7.65
CA TYR A 112 4.58 -8.78 7.71
C TYR A 112 4.35 -9.34 9.12
N ASP A 113 4.23 -8.49 10.15
CA ASP A 113 4.08 -8.96 11.52
C ASP A 113 2.84 -9.84 11.68
N LEU A 114 1.68 -9.35 11.21
CA LEU A 114 0.42 -10.08 11.25
C LEU A 114 0.45 -11.41 10.47
N PRO A 115 0.86 -11.45 9.18
CA PRO A 115 0.91 -12.72 8.45
C PRO A 115 1.94 -13.70 9.04
N ILE A 116 3.06 -13.24 9.59
CA ILE A 116 4.01 -14.11 10.31
C ILE A 116 3.35 -14.72 11.55
N ALA A 117 2.65 -13.92 12.35
CA ALA A 117 1.94 -14.41 13.53
C ALA A 117 0.89 -15.48 13.17
N LEU A 118 0.09 -15.24 12.14
CA LEU A 118 -0.89 -16.23 11.65
C LEU A 118 -0.21 -17.51 11.14
N GLY A 119 0.90 -17.38 10.41
CA GLY A 119 1.68 -18.53 9.95
C GLY A 119 2.19 -19.38 11.13
N VAL A 120 2.67 -18.73 12.20
CA VAL A 120 3.07 -19.42 13.44
C VAL A 120 1.89 -20.14 14.10
N LEU A 121 0.72 -19.51 14.18
CA LEU A 121 -0.48 -20.12 14.77
C LEU A 121 -0.99 -21.30 13.95
N ILE A 122 -0.98 -21.21 12.62
CA ILE A 122 -1.35 -22.31 11.71
C ILE A 122 -0.35 -23.46 11.85
N ALA A 123 0.96 -23.18 11.83
CA ALA A 123 1.99 -24.20 11.98
C ALA A 123 1.91 -24.88 13.36
N ASN A 124 1.52 -24.14 14.41
CA ASN A 124 1.27 -24.67 15.74
C ASN A 124 -0.12 -25.32 15.89
N ARG A 125 -0.88 -25.48 14.79
CA ARG A 125 -2.21 -26.13 14.76
C ARG A 125 -3.28 -25.45 15.63
N GLN A 126 -3.10 -24.16 15.96
CA GLN A 126 -4.12 -23.37 16.64
C GLN A 126 -5.15 -22.79 15.66
N LEU A 127 -4.79 -22.68 14.38
CA LEU A 127 -5.69 -22.25 13.31
C LEU A 127 -5.86 -23.36 12.26
N PRO A 128 -7.04 -23.46 11.61
CA PRO A 128 -7.25 -24.38 10.50
C PRO A 128 -6.31 -24.06 9.33
N PRO A 129 -5.70 -25.06 8.65
CA PRO A 129 -4.72 -24.81 7.58
C PRO A 129 -5.23 -24.02 6.37
N LEU A 130 -6.54 -24.02 6.12
CA LEU A 130 -7.18 -23.38 4.97
C LEU A 130 -8.02 -22.15 5.34
N CYS A 131 -7.92 -21.65 6.58
CA CYS A 131 -8.75 -20.52 7.03
C CYS A 131 -8.49 -19.22 6.23
N LEU A 132 -7.29 -19.07 5.68
CA LEU A 132 -6.86 -17.92 4.87
C LEU A 132 -6.85 -18.20 3.37
N LYS A 133 -7.52 -19.27 2.90
CA LYS A 133 -7.60 -19.57 1.47
C LYS A 133 -8.22 -18.39 0.70
N ASP A 134 -7.59 -18.07 -0.43
CA ASP A 134 -7.92 -16.93 -1.31
C ASP A 134 -7.88 -15.57 -0.58
N GLY A 135 -7.16 -15.49 0.54
CA GLY A 135 -7.02 -14.32 1.39
C GLY A 135 -5.61 -13.75 1.39
N LEU A 136 -5.49 -12.42 1.41
CA LEU A 136 -4.23 -11.70 1.55
C LEU A 136 -4.20 -10.98 2.91
N VAL A 137 -3.14 -11.15 3.69
CA VAL A 137 -3.03 -10.59 5.06
C VAL A 137 -1.92 -9.56 5.12
N MET A 138 -2.24 -8.38 5.64
CA MET A 138 -1.30 -7.28 5.79
C MET A 138 -1.57 -6.57 7.12
N GLY A 139 -0.53 -6.26 7.87
CA GLY A 139 -0.70 -5.55 9.14
C GLY A 139 0.55 -5.55 10.01
N GLU A 140 0.80 -4.42 10.66
CA GLU A 140 1.78 -4.33 11.75
C GLU A 140 1.17 -4.84 13.06
N LEU A 141 1.95 -5.53 13.89
CA LEU A 141 1.53 -5.90 15.24
C LEU A 141 2.27 -5.08 16.27
N SER A 142 1.53 -4.52 17.22
CA SER A 142 2.12 -4.03 18.45
C SER A 142 2.35 -5.17 19.45
N LEU A 143 3.14 -4.90 20.49
CA LEU A 143 3.48 -5.88 21.51
C LEU A 143 2.23 -6.37 22.28
N ASP A 144 1.18 -5.57 22.39
CA ASP A 144 -0.08 -5.91 23.05
C ASP A 144 -1.02 -6.76 22.18
N GLY A 145 -0.67 -7.01 20.91
CA GLY A 145 -1.50 -7.74 19.97
C GLY A 145 -2.48 -6.88 19.17
N SER A 146 -2.46 -5.55 19.33
CA SER A 146 -3.18 -4.64 18.43
C SER A 146 -2.59 -4.64 17.03
N VAL A 147 -3.46 -4.52 16.02
CA VAL A 147 -3.06 -4.40 14.61
C VAL A 147 -3.03 -2.92 14.23
N ARG A 148 -1.90 -2.47 13.70
CA ARG A 148 -1.63 -1.06 13.39
C ARG A 148 -1.58 -0.78 11.89
N HIS A 149 -1.82 0.48 11.56
CA HIS A 149 -1.72 1.05 10.22
C HIS A 149 -0.47 0.60 9.46
N ILE A 150 -0.64 0.31 8.16
CA ILE A 150 0.44 0.00 7.23
C ILE A 150 0.46 0.98 6.06
N ARG A 151 1.66 1.25 5.55
CA ARG A 151 1.81 2.13 4.39
C ARG A 151 1.46 1.40 3.09
N GLY A 152 0.74 2.09 2.20
CA GLY A 152 0.42 1.59 0.87
C GLY A 152 -0.63 0.49 0.85
N VAL A 153 -1.63 0.54 1.73
CA VAL A 153 -2.72 -0.46 1.71
C VAL A 153 -3.47 -0.46 0.38
N LEU A 154 -3.70 0.70 -0.23
CA LEU A 154 -4.41 0.82 -1.50
C LEU A 154 -3.70 0.11 -2.66
N PRO A 155 -2.43 0.39 -2.98
CA PRO A 155 -1.73 -0.32 -4.05
C PRO A 155 -1.60 -1.82 -3.75
N MET A 156 -1.45 -2.22 -2.48
CA MET A 156 -1.45 -3.64 -2.13
C MET A 156 -2.82 -4.31 -2.36
N ALA A 157 -3.92 -3.65 -2.02
CA ALA A 157 -5.28 -4.12 -2.27
C ALA A 157 -5.59 -4.19 -3.79
N ALA A 158 -5.09 -3.23 -4.57
CA ALA A 158 -5.20 -3.23 -6.02
C ALA A 158 -4.53 -4.47 -6.64
N VAL A 159 -3.33 -4.82 -6.14
CA VAL A 159 -2.64 -6.04 -6.57
C VAL A 159 -3.38 -7.28 -6.09
N ALA A 160 -3.90 -7.31 -4.86
CA ALA A 160 -4.71 -8.41 -4.36
C ALA A 160 -5.88 -8.73 -5.32
N ARG A 161 -6.62 -7.69 -5.70
CA ARG A 161 -7.71 -7.77 -6.68
C ARG A 161 -7.23 -8.30 -8.03
N ARG A 162 -6.13 -7.75 -8.57
CA ARG A 162 -5.58 -8.15 -9.88
C ARG A 162 -5.14 -9.61 -9.91
N GLU A 163 -4.53 -10.10 -8.83
CA GLU A 163 -4.08 -11.49 -8.70
C GLU A 163 -5.23 -12.44 -8.33
N GLY A 164 -6.47 -11.94 -8.23
CA GLY A 164 -7.67 -12.75 -8.04
C GLY A 164 -7.94 -13.17 -6.58
N PHE A 165 -7.32 -12.52 -5.61
CA PHE A 165 -7.67 -12.72 -4.20
C PHE A 165 -9.10 -12.21 -3.95
N LYS A 166 -9.86 -12.95 -3.15
CA LYS A 166 -11.26 -12.62 -2.84
C LYS A 166 -11.38 -11.78 -1.57
N ARG A 167 -10.44 -11.99 -0.64
CA ARG A 167 -10.45 -11.38 0.70
C ARG A 167 -9.13 -10.73 1.02
N VAL A 168 -9.19 -9.59 1.70
CA VAL A 168 -8.01 -8.97 2.33
C VAL A 168 -8.26 -8.72 3.81
N PHE A 169 -7.27 -9.04 4.63
CA PHE A 169 -7.25 -8.74 6.06
C PHE A 169 -6.28 -7.59 6.27
N VAL A 170 -6.81 -6.46 6.70
CA VAL A 170 -6.07 -5.20 6.83
C VAL A 170 -6.34 -4.57 8.20
N PRO A 171 -5.47 -3.67 8.68
CA PRO A 171 -5.76 -2.91 9.89
C PRO A 171 -7.11 -2.19 9.77
N ALA A 172 -7.89 -2.15 10.84
CA ALA A 172 -9.21 -1.52 10.82
C ALA A 172 -9.16 -0.03 10.40
N GLU A 173 -8.07 0.67 10.71
CA GLU A 173 -7.82 2.06 10.28
C GLU A 173 -7.70 2.19 8.76
N ASP A 174 -7.22 1.14 8.09
CA ASP A 174 -6.91 1.08 6.65
C ASP A 174 -8.01 0.46 5.81
N ALA A 175 -8.94 -0.25 6.46
CA ALA A 175 -10.04 -0.94 5.79
C ALA A 175 -10.89 -0.03 4.88
N PRO A 176 -11.25 1.22 5.25
CA PRO A 176 -11.99 2.09 4.36
C PRO A 176 -11.27 2.41 3.05
N GLU A 177 -9.93 2.45 3.07
CA GLU A 177 -9.11 2.72 1.89
C GLU A 177 -9.01 1.49 0.97
N ALA A 178 -8.86 0.30 1.56
CA ALA A 178 -8.88 -0.96 0.81
C ALA A 178 -10.27 -1.27 0.22
N ALA A 179 -11.35 -0.82 0.87
CA ALA A 179 -12.74 -1.08 0.49
C ALA A 179 -13.22 -0.28 -0.73
N ILE A 180 -12.31 0.41 -1.42
CA ILE A 180 -12.64 1.03 -2.71
C ILE A 180 -12.92 0.00 -3.81
N PHE A 181 -12.34 -1.19 -3.72
CA PHE A 181 -12.57 -2.24 -4.69
C PHE A 181 -13.82 -3.04 -4.30
N PRO A 182 -14.97 -2.85 -4.97
CA PRO A 182 -16.24 -3.43 -4.54
C PRO A 182 -16.28 -4.96 -4.70
N ASP A 183 -15.39 -5.51 -5.52
CA ASP A 183 -15.18 -6.93 -5.79
C ASP A 183 -14.18 -7.59 -4.82
N LEU A 184 -13.65 -6.85 -3.85
CA LEU A 184 -12.72 -7.33 -2.83
C LEU A 184 -13.38 -7.27 -1.45
N GLU A 185 -13.51 -8.40 -0.77
CA GLU A 185 -14.04 -8.44 0.59
C GLU A 185 -12.96 -8.01 1.58
N VAL A 186 -13.13 -6.83 2.19
CA VAL A 186 -12.15 -6.25 3.11
C VAL A 186 -12.55 -6.54 4.55
N ILE A 187 -11.72 -7.27 5.28
CA ILE A 187 -11.93 -7.62 6.69
C ILE A 187 -11.10 -6.66 7.58
N PRO A 188 -11.75 -5.75 8.33
CA PRO A 188 -11.07 -4.83 9.24
C PRO A 188 -10.60 -5.54 10.51
N VAL A 189 -9.29 -5.55 10.75
CA VAL A 189 -8.69 -6.21 11.91
C VAL A 189 -8.21 -5.20 12.94
N THR A 190 -8.73 -5.26 14.17
CA THR A 190 -8.26 -4.41 15.27
C THR A 190 -7.17 -5.07 16.12
N SER A 191 -7.20 -6.40 16.25
CA SER A 191 -6.25 -7.17 17.06
C SER A 191 -6.08 -8.60 16.56
N LEU A 192 -4.94 -9.20 16.90
CA LEU A 192 -4.65 -10.60 16.60
C LEU A 192 -5.66 -11.55 17.25
N ALA A 193 -6.09 -11.25 18.48
CA ALA A 193 -7.07 -12.06 19.21
C ALA A 193 -8.44 -12.07 18.50
N GLU A 194 -8.88 -10.90 18.01
CA GLU A 194 -10.13 -10.79 17.25
C GLU A 194 -10.06 -11.56 15.93
N LEU A 195 -8.95 -11.43 15.19
CA LEU A 195 -8.76 -12.16 13.94
C LEU A 195 -8.70 -13.68 14.18
N TYR A 196 -8.05 -14.12 15.26
CA TYR A 196 -8.05 -15.53 15.65
C TYR A 196 -9.47 -16.05 15.89
N ALA A 197 -10.28 -15.32 16.67
CA ALA A 197 -11.66 -15.68 16.93
C ALA A 197 -12.51 -15.76 15.64
N HIS A 198 -12.23 -14.87 14.68
CA HIS A 198 -12.83 -14.92 13.35
C HIS A 198 -12.46 -16.14 12.54
N LEU A 199 -11.17 -16.47 12.48
CA LEU A 199 -10.69 -17.61 11.68
C LEU A 199 -11.09 -18.97 12.27
N VAL A 200 -11.36 -19.05 13.58
CA VAL A 200 -11.89 -20.26 14.25
C VAL A 200 -13.42 -20.31 14.20
N GLY A 201 -14.09 -19.20 13.84
CA GLY A 201 -15.55 -19.12 13.72
C GLY A 201 -16.30 -18.83 15.03
N SER A 202 -15.59 -18.43 16.10
CA SER A 202 -16.22 -18.05 17.38
C SER A 202 -16.77 -16.62 17.39
N ARG A 203 -16.24 -15.73 16.55
CA ARG A 203 -16.73 -14.36 16.39
C ARG A 203 -16.57 -13.89 14.95
N ILE A 204 -17.62 -13.40 14.31
CA ILE A 204 -17.53 -12.91 12.94
C ILE A 204 -17.15 -11.43 12.93
N ILE A 205 -16.07 -11.08 12.23
CA ILE A 205 -15.76 -9.70 11.85
C ILE A 205 -16.60 -9.38 10.62
N GLN A 206 -17.37 -8.30 10.67
CA GLN A 206 -18.14 -7.85 9.52
C GLN A 206 -17.21 -7.21 8.49
N PRO A 207 -17.34 -7.56 7.19
CA PRO A 207 -16.59 -6.89 6.14
C PRO A 207 -16.86 -5.38 6.14
N GLN A 208 -15.84 -4.60 5.79
CA GLN A 208 -15.98 -3.18 5.58
C GLN A 208 -16.90 -2.94 4.37
N PRO A 209 -17.95 -2.12 4.49
CA PRO A 209 -18.81 -1.81 3.35
C PRO A 209 -18.00 -1.11 2.24
N PRO A 210 -18.28 -1.40 0.96
CA PRO A 210 -17.62 -0.73 -0.15
C PRO A 210 -17.72 0.78 -0.04
N LEU A 211 -16.64 1.48 -0.36
CA LEU A 211 -16.64 2.93 -0.37
C LEU A 211 -17.38 3.43 -1.62
N GLU A 212 -18.54 4.02 -1.44
CA GLU A 212 -19.18 4.80 -2.49
C GLU A 212 -18.39 6.10 -2.69
N VAL A 213 -17.75 6.24 -3.85
CA VAL A 213 -17.02 7.46 -4.21
C VAL A 213 -18.05 8.56 -4.52
N GLU A 214 -18.53 9.25 -3.49
CA GLU A 214 -19.36 10.44 -3.66
C GLU A 214 -18.58 11.51 -4.44
N GLN A 215 -19.27 12.17 -5.38
CA GLN A 215 -18.72 13.28 -6.13
C GLN A 215 -18.54 14.48 -5.20
N VAL A 216 -17.38 14.58 -4.54
CA VAL A 216 -17.04 15.73 -3.70
C VAL A 216 -16.90 16.97 -4.60
N GLU A 217 -17.57 18.06 -4.22
CA GLU A 217 -17.44 19.34 -4.91
C GLU A 217 -15.98 19.82 -4.91
N VAL A 218 -15.51 20.28 -6.07
CA VAL A 218 -14.14 20.79 -6.21
C VAL A 218 -14.01 22.10 -5.43
N LEU A 219 -13.31 22.07 -4.30
CA LEU A 219 -12.89 23.29 -3.62
C LEU A 219 -11.73 23.93 -4.40
N VAL A 220 -12.08 24.75 -5.39
CA VAL A 220 -11.12 25.56 -6.12
C VAL A 220 -10.79 26.79 -5.27
N GLN A 221 -9.53 26.91 -4.81
CA GLN A 221 -9.09 28.07 -4.02
C GLN A 221 -9.04 29.38 -4.82
N THR A 222 -8.96 29.31 -6.15
CA THR A 222 -8.88 30.46 -7.05
C THR A 222 -9.53 30.11 -8.37
N ASP A 223 -10.63 30.79 -8.72
CA ASP A 223 -11.27 30.60 -10.01
C ASP A 223 -10.36 31.14 -11.12
N PHE A 224 -10.24 30.38 -12.21
CA PHE A 224 -9.51 30.80 -13.40
C PHE A 224 -10.11 32.05 -14.05
N ARG A 225 -11.42 32.25 -13.89
CA ARG A 225 -12.15 33.43 -14.38
C ARG A 225 -11.72 34.74 -13.70
N ASP A 226 -11.24 34.67 -12.46
CA ASP A 226 -10.84 35.85 -11.68
C ASP A 226 -9.51 36.44 -12.14
N ILE A 227 -8.75 35.71 -12.95
CA ILE A 227 -7.47 36.16 -13.49
C ILE A 227 -7.72 37.18 -14.59
N LYS A 228 -7.31 38.44 -14.38
CA LYS A 228 -7.42 39.52 -15.36
C LYS A 228 -6.14 39.62 -16.22
N GLY A 229 -6.32 39.67 -17.54
CA GLY A 229 -5.22 39.80 -18.52
C GLY A 229 -4.39 38.53 -18.73
N GLN A 230 -3.22 38.68 -19.35
CA GLN A 230 -2.30 37.58 -19.72
C GLN A 230 -2.95 36.49 -20.59
N GLU A 231 -3.73 36.89 -21.59
CA GLU A 231 -4.52 35.98 -22.45
C GLU A 231 -3.67 34.89 -23.13
N HIS A 232 -2.44 35.21 -23.51
CA HIS A 232 -1.50 34.23 -24.07
C HIS A 232 -1.08 33.14 -23.07
N VAL A 233 -0.97 33.48 -21.78
CA VAL A 233 -0.67 32.50 -20.71
C VAL A 233 -1.90 31.66 -20.40
N LYS A 234 -3.08 32.28 -20.32
CA LYS A 234 -4.34 31.56 -20.11
C LYS A 234 -4.57 30.53 -21.21
N ARG A 235 -4.40 30.93 -22.47
CA ARG A 235 -4.51 30.03 -23.61
C ARG A 235 -3.52 28.86 -23.53
N ALA A 236 -2.28 29.13 -23.11
CA ALA A 236 -1.29 28.08 -22.91
C ALA A 236 -1.68 27.11 -21.79
N LEU A 237 -2.27 27.61 -20.70
CA LEU A 237 -2.78 26.78 -19.60
C LEU A 237 -3.98 25.93 -20.04
N GLU A 238 -4.91 26.48 -20.82
CA GLU A 238 -6.04 25.73 -21.40
C GLU A 238 -5.58 24.60 -22.32
N VAL A 239 -4.63 24.90 -23.22
CA VAL A 239 -4.05 23.89 -24.13
C VAL A 239 -3.30 22.82 -23.33
N ALA A 240 -2.56 23.21 -22.30
CA ALA A 240 -1.87 22.26 -21.44
C ALA A 240 -2.82 21.39 -20.63
N ALA A 241 -3.90 21.96 -20.10
CA ALA A 241 -4.91 21.24 -19.32
C ALA A 241 -5.70 20.25 -20.19
N SER A 242 -6.18 20.69 -21.37
CA SER A 242 -6.92 19.83 -22.30
C SER A 242 -6.07 18.75 -22.94
N GLY A 243 -4.81 19.04 -23.27
CA GLY A 243 -3.88 18.09 -23.88
C GLY A 243 -3.09 17.25 -22.87
N GLY A 244 -3.28 17.45 -21.57
CA GLY A 244 -2.49 16.79 -20.54
C GLY A 244 -0.98 17.04 -20.70
N HIS A 245 -0.55 18.26 -21.00
CA HIS A 245 0.87 18.61 -21.16
C HIS A 245 1.52 19.04 -19.85
N ASN A 246 2.83 18.82 -19.76
CA ASN A 246 3.64 19.37 -18.66
C ASN A 246 3.90 20.85 -18.90
N LEU A 247 3.78 21.66 -17.85
CA LEU A 247 3.91 23.12 -17.95
C LEU A 247 5.05 23.64 -17.07
N LEU A 248 5.87 24.52 -17.64
CA LEU A 248 6.95 25.23 -16.93
C LEU A 248 6.76 26.74 -17.07
N MET A 249 6.55 27.44 -15.96
CA MET A 249 6.38 28.90 -15.94
C MET A 249 7.66 29.60 -15.50
N ILE A 250 8.23 30.45 -16.36
CA ILE A 250 9.45 31.22 -16.09
C ILE A 250 9.15 32.71 -16.24
N GLY A 251 9.56 33.52 -15.27
CA GLY A 251 9.41 34.98 -15.36
C GLY A 251 9.80 35.73 -14.09
N PRO A 252 9.84 37.08 -14.11
CA PRO A 252 10.21 37.91 -12.97
C PRO A 252 9.24 37.74 -11.79
N PRO A 253 9.67 38.01 -10.53
CA PRO A 253 8.77 37.98 -9.38
C PRO A 253 7.60 38.96 -9.59
N GLY A 254 6.41 38.63 -9.07
CA GLY A 254 5.20 39.45 -9.26
C GLY A 254 4.43 39.22 -10.56
N ALA A 255 4.96 38.47 -11.53
CA ALA A 255 4.29 38.19 -12.82
C ALA A 255 3.04 37.28 -12.74
N GLY A 256 2.55 36.94 -11.54
CA GLY A 256 1.34 36.11 -11.38
C GLY A 256 1.53 34.59 -11.51
N LYS A 257 2.76 34.07 -11.66
CA LYS A 257 3.04 32.62 -11.78
C LYS A 257 2.38 31.76 -10.71
N THR A 258 2.44 32.19 -9.44
CA THR A 258 1.85 31.46 -8.32
C THR A 258 0.32 31.50 -8.36
N LEU A 259 -0.26 32.62 -8.80
CA LEU A 259 -1.71 32.76 -8.96
C LEU A 259 -2.22 31.83 -10.08
N MET A 260 -1.52 31.81 -11.21
CA MET A 260 -1.80 30.91 -12.34
C MET A 260 -1.69 29.43 -11.94
N ALA A 261 -0.66 29.06 -11.17
CA ALA A 261 -0.50 27.69 -10.67
C ALA A 261 -1.66 27.26 -9.74
N ARG A 262 -2.18 28.18 -8.92
CA ARG A 262 -3.31 27.92 -8.00
C ARG A 262 -4.65 27.85 -8.71
N ALA A 263 -4.81 28.54 -9.83
CA ALA A 263 -6.03 28.51 -10.64
C ALA A 263 -6.07 27.36 -11.65
N LEU A 264 -4.92 26.76 -12.00
CA LEU A 264 -4.85 25.64 -12.94
C LEU A 264 -5.77 24.45 -12.58
N PRO A 265 -5.90 24.01 -11.31
CA PRO A 265 -6.85 22.97 -10.93
C PRO A 265 -8.30 23.24 -11.30
N ALA A 266 -8.69 24.52 -11.45
CA ALA A 266 -10.06 24.92 -11.83
C ALA A 266 -10.43 24.51 -13.26
N ILE A 267 -9.43 24.35 -14.14
CA ILE A 267 -9.62 24.07 -15.58
C ILE A 267 -9.09 22.70 -15.99
N LEU A 268 -8.54 21.92 -15.04
CA LEU A 268 -8.10 20.56 -15.33
C LEU A 268 -9.31 19.66 -15.58
N PRO A 269 -9.24 18.75 -16.57
CA PRO A 269 -10.28 17.75 -16.75
C PRO A 269 -10.41 16.89 -15.50
N ARG A 270 -11.62 16.35 -15.26
CA ARG A 270 -11.83 15.38 -14.18
C ARG A 270 -10.94 14.17 -14.41
N MET A 271 -10.36 13.66 -13.34
CA MET A 271 -9.56 12.44 -13.42
C MET A 271 -10.47 11.26 -13.64
N THR A 272 -10.00 10.29 -14.41
CA THR A 272 -10.59 8.96 -14.44
C THR A 272 -10.40 8.27 -13.08
N VAL A 273 -11.17 7.20 -12.83
CA VAL A 273 -11.04 6.41 -11.58
C VAL A 273 -9.64 5.80 -11.48
N ASP A 274 -9.08 5.33 -12.59
CA ASP A 274 -7.74 4.73 -12.61
C ASP A 274 -6.65 5.78 -12.30
N GLU A 275 -6.76 6.99 -12.87
CA GLU A 275 -5.83 8.09 -12.57
C GLU A 275 -5.94 8.55 -11.10
N SER A 276 -7.16 8.57 -10.54
CA SER A 276 -7.33 8.93 -9.13
C SER A 276 -6.75 7.85 -8.22
N LEU A 277 -6.87 6.57 -8.57
CA LEU A 277 -6.24 5.45 -7.85
C LEU A 277 -4.71 5.57 -7.86
N ASP A 278 -4.08 5.91 -8.99
CA ASP A 278 -2.62 6.09 -9.09
C ASP A 278 -2.11 7.24 -8.20
N VAL A 279 -2.78 8.39 -8.24
CA VAL A 279 -2.44 9.55 -7.39
C VAL A 279 -2.64 9.22 -5.91
N THR A 280 -3.69 8.47 -5.59
CA THR A 280 -4.04 8.08 -4.23
C THR A 280 -3.08 7.02 -3.70
N ALA A 281 -2.64 6.07 -4.53
CA ALA A 281 -1.61 5.09 -4.16
C ALA A 281 -0.30 5.78 -3.76
N PHE A 282 0.05 6.88 -4.43
CA PHE A 282 1.19 7.70 -4.03
C PHE A 282 0.99 8.38 -2.68
N LEU A 283 -0.22 8.86 -2.36
CA LEU A 283 -0.52 9.41 -1.05
C LEU A 283 -0.52 8.33 0.04
N SER A 284 -1.06 7.14 -0.26
CA SER A 284 -1.11 5.97 0.61
C SER A 284 0.26 5.43 1.00
N SER A 285 1.20 5.43 0.04
CA SER A 285 2.60 5.04 0.31
C SER A 285 3.35 6.07 1.18
N LYS A 286 2.87 7.31 1.22
CA LYS A 286 3.39 8.35 2.11
C LYS A 286 2.63 8.30 3.43
N THR A 287 3.31 8.59 4.53
CA THR A 287 2.67 8.64 5.85
C THR A 287 1.59 9.73 5.83
N ALA A 288 0.34 9.35 5.68
CA ALA A 288 -0.77 10.22 6.01
C ALA A 288 -0.77 10.40 7.53
N PRO A 289 -0.95 11.62 8.05
CA PRO A 289 -1.21 11.77 9.47
C PRO A 289 -2.48 10.96 9.79
N SER A 290 -2.35 10.09 10.80
CA SER A 290 -3.42 9.25 11.36
C SER A 290 -4.77 9.97 11.34
N GLY A 291 -5.75 9.41 10.63
CA GLY A 291 -7.13 9.89 10.64
C GLY A 291 -7.58 10.77 9.46
N ARG A 292 -6.70 11.13 8.50
CA ARG A 292 -7.17 11.71 7.22
C ARG A 292 -7.41 10.62 6.18
N ARG A 293 -8.69 10.34 5.93
CA ARG A 293 -9.15 9.45 4.85
C ARG A 293 -8.51 9.89 3.53
N ILE A 294 -7.71 9.04 2.91
CA ILE A 294 -7.26 9.25 1.54
C ILE A 294 -8.35 8.68 0.63
N ILE A 295 -9.42 9.46 0.45
CA ILE A 295 -10.46 9.12 -0.51
C ILE A 295 -9.87 9.43 -1.89
N PRO A 296 -9.87 8.50 -2.85
CA PRO A 296 -9.45 8.82 -4.20
C PRO A 296 -10.44 9.80 -4.79
N PHE A 297 -9.97 11.01 -4.95
CA PHE A 297 -10.74 12.10 -5.50
C PHE A 297 -10.71 11.97 -7.03
N PRO A 298 -11.86 11.87 -7.71
CA PRO A 298 -11.93 12.04 -9.16
C PRO A 298 -11.69 13.49 -9.61
N THR A 299 -11.18 14.34 -8.71
CA THR A 299 -11.05 15.78 -8.92
C THR A 299 -9.59 16.22 -8.84
N PRO A 300 -9.16 17.23 -9.62
CA PRO A 300 -7.77 17.71 -9.65
C PRO A 300 -7.29 18.42 -8.37
N GLY A 301 -7.96 18.21 -7.23
CA GLY A 301 -7.77 18.94 -5.99
C GLY A 301 -6.41 18.69 -5.36
N TRP A 302 -5.41 19.50 -5.70
CA TRP A 302 -4.20 19.61 -4.91
C TRP A 302 -4.48 20.41 -3.64
N SER A 303 -4.22 19.81 -2.48
CA SER A 303 -3.64 20.57 -1.37
C SER A 303 -2.22 20.95 -1.76
N ALA A 304 -2.07 22.17 -2.30
CA ALA A 304 -0.77 22.74 -2.64
C ALA A 304 0.08 22.87 -1.36
N VAL A 305 1.00 21.91 -1.15
CA VAL A 305 2.13 22.13 -0.25
C VAL A 305 3.05 23.13 -0.95
N ALA A 306 2.95 24.40 -0.56
CA ALA A 306 3.95 25.40 -0.88
C ALA A 306 5.23 25.08 -0.07
N THR A 307 6.02 24.11 -0.52
CA THR A 307 7.35 23.87 0.06
C THR A 307 8.31 24.92 -0.47
N GLY A 308 8.50 25.96 0.34
CA GLY A 308 9.76 26.67 0.37
C GLY A 308 10.88 25.68 0.68
N ARG A 309 11.76 25.44 -0.30
CA ARG A 309 13.02 24.68 -0.16
C ARG A 309 12.92 23.35 0.61
N THR A 310 12.39 22.30 -0.03
CA THR A 310 12.81 20.93 0.28
C THR A 310 12.82 20.09 -0.99
N ARG A 311 14.00 19.54 -1.32
CA ARG A 311 14.18 18.58 -2.42
C ARG A 311 13.49 17.27 -2.02
N VAL A 312 12.35 16.97 -2.64
CA VAL A 312 11.79 15.62 -2.68
C VAL A 312 11.52 15.31 -4.15
N ARG A 313 12.25 14.34 -4.69
CA ARG A 313 12.01 13.79 -6.03
C ARG A 313 10.93 12.73 -5.92
N SER A 314 9.79 12.96 -6.56
CA SER A 314 8.80 11.92 -6.82
C SER A 314 8.41 11.99 -8.29
N ARG A 315 8.58 10.86 -8.97
CA ARG A 315 8.23 10.66 -10.37
C ARG A 315 6.72 10.48 -10.52
N LEU A 316 6.22 10.80 -11.72
CA LEU A 316 4.82 10.82 -12.21
C LEU A 316 4.17 12.20 -11.97
N ARG A 317 4.34 13.25 -12.79
CA ARG A 317 4.70 13.44 -14.22
C ARG A 317 6.09 14.06 -14.48
N THR A 318 7.05 13.87 -13.57
CA THR A 318 8.48 14.10 -13.84
C THR A 318 9.32 12.89 -13.43
N ALA A 319 9.52 11.95 -14.35
CA ALA A 319 10.49 10.87 -14.15
C ALA A 319 11.94 11.42 -14.21
N ALA A 320 12.42 12.06 -13.14
CA ALA A 320 13.81 12.46 -13.03
C ALA A 320 14.69 11.22 -12.74
N CYS A 321 15.53 10.84 -13.69
CA CYS A 321 16.70 9.99 -13.44
C CYS A 321 17.83 10.92 -13.00
N SER A 322 18.41 10.71 -11.82
CA SER A 322 19.83 10.97 -11.69
C SER A 322 20.47 9.91 -10.81
N SER A 323 21.18 9.01 -11.46
CA SER A 323 22.40 8.41 -10.97
C SER A 323 23.53 9.02 -11.80
N TRP A 324 24.47 9.71 -11.16
CA TRP A 324 25.73 10.10 -11.79
C TRP A 324 26.77 9.01 -11.49
N MET A 325 27.41 8.49 -12.54
CA MET A 325 28.76 7.95 -12.50
C MET A 325 29.54 8.60 -13.66
N SER A 326 30.76 9.02 -13.38
CA SER A 326 31.63 9.85 -14.21
C SER A 326 32.24 9.10 -15.40
N CYS A 327 32.25 9.67 -16.61
CA CYS A 327 33.37 9.52 -17.56
C CYS A 327 33.26 10.48 -18.77
N PRO A 328 34.38 11.00 -19.32
CA PRO A 328 34.38 12.00 -20.39
C PRO A 328 34.56 11.39 -21.80
N SER A 329 34.08 12.14 -22.80
CA SER A 329 34.48 12.19 -24.23
C SER A 329 33.53 11.59 -25.29
N LEU A 330 33.44 12.37 -26.39
CA LEU A 330 33.12 12.03 -27.79
C LEU A 330 31.66 12.06 -28.30
N ALA A 331 31.34 13.20 -28.91
CA ALA A 331 30.90 13.41 -30.31
C ALA A 331 29.72 12.59 -30.93
N ALA A 332 28.73 13.37 -31.39
CA ALA A 332 27.85 13.18 -32.56
C ALA A 332 26.76 12.08 -32.53
N VAL A 333 25.49 12.50 -32.69
CA VAL A 333 24.39 11.96 -33.57
C VAL A 333 23.02 12.53 -33.07
N PRO A 334 22.05 12.90 -33.96
CA PRO A 334 20.86 13.68 -33.57
C PRO A 334 19.64 12.81 -33.25
N LEU A 335 18.90 13.12 -32.17
CA LEU A 335 17.60 12.52 -31.86
C LEU A 335 16.47 13.56 -31.91
N LYS A 336 15.64 13.44 -32.94
CA LYS A 336 14.31 14.06 -33.05
C LYS A 336 13.40 13.50 -31.95
N CYS A 337 12.84 14.37 -31.10
CA CYS A 337 11.49 14.16 -30.53
C CYS A 337 10.92 15.47 -29.95
N CYS A 338 9.64 15.66 -30.18
CA CYS A 338 8.89 16.92 -30.09
C CYS A 338 8.90 17.58 -28.71
N ALA A 339 9.67 18.66 -28.56
CA ALA A 339 9.39 19.72 -27.60
C ALA A 339 8.89 20.93 -28.41
N SER A 340 7.58 21.14 -28.48
CA SER A 340 7.03 22.40 -28.96
C SER A 340 7.31 23.49 -27.92
N LEU A 341 8.49 24.10 -28.02
CA LEU A 341 8.92 25.25 -27.23
C LEU A 341 8.11 26.49 -27.64
N TRP A 342 7.05 26.80 -26.90
CA TRP A 342 6.34 28.07 -27.04
C TRP A 342 7.06 29.15 -26.25
N LYS A 343 7.83 29.99 -26.97
CA LYS A 343 8.56 31.12 -26.41
C LYS A 343 7.72 32.38 -26.57
N ILE A 344 6.92 32.72 -25.56
CA ILE A 344 6.12 33.94 -25.58
C ILE A 344 7.05 35.12 -25.22
N ARG A 345 7.40 35.92 -26.23
CA ARG A 345 8.06 37.23 -26.06
C ARG A 345 6.97 38.30 -26.01
N SER A 346 6.77 38.93 -24.86
CA SER A 346 6.07 40.22 -24.81
C SER A 346 7.05 41.32 -25.23
N SER A 347 6.73 42.00 -26.34
CA SER A 347 7.41 43.21 -26.80
C SER A 347 6.74 44.46 -26.23
N LEU A 348 7.59 45.44 -25.87
CA LEU A 348 7.34 46.87 -25.64
C LEU A 348 6.88 47.33 -24.24
N LEU A 349 7.84 47.80 -23.43
CA LEU A 349 8.08 49.24 -23.16
C LEU A 349 9.42 49.39 -22.40
N ALA A 350 10.22 50.39 -22.78
CA ALA A 350 11.60 50.60 -22.33
C ALA A 350 11.70 51.39 -21.00
N ALA A 351 12.62 50.97 -20.11
CA ALA A 351 13.48 51.74 -19.19
C ALA A 351 13.82 50.94 -17.89
N PRO A 352 14.79 51.37 -17.06
CA PRO A 352 16.22 51.50 -17.32
C PRO A 352 17.05 50.46 -16.51
N LYS A 353 18.36 50.43 -16.79
CA LYS A 353 19.39 49.56 -16.19
C LYS A 353 19.30 49.47 -14.67
N GLY A 354 19.30 48.24 -14.13
CA GLY A 354 19.66 48.00 -12.73
C GLY A 354 18.77 47.01 -12.00
N ARG A 355 18.81 45.72 -12.37
CA ARG A 355 18.61 44.58 -11.46
C ARG A 355 18.94 43.29 -12.23
N SER A 356 19.77 42.45 -11.63
CA SER A 356 20.15 41.15 -12.17
C SER A 356 18.88 40.30 -12.41
N PRO A 357 18.73 39.64 -13.57
CA PRO A 357 17.71 38.62 -13.69
C PRO A 357 18.10 37.49 -12.74
N SER A 358 17.17 37.06 -11.88
CA SER A 358 17.31 35.81 -11.13
C SER A 358 17.34 34.64 -12.14
N ARG A 359 18.55 34.33 -12.59
CA ARG A 359 18.85 33.14 -13.39
C ARG A 359 18.80 31.93 -12.47
N LEU A 360 17.79 31.09 -12.63
CA LEU A 360 17.92 29.67 -12.35
C LEU A 360 18.41 29.00 -13.63
N THR A 361 19.73 29.02 -13.83
CA THR A 361 20.41 28.19 -14.82
C THR A 361 20.61 26.81 -14.23
N PHE A 362 19.95 25.80 -14.80
CA PHE A 362 20.45 24.42 -14.75
C PHE A 362 21.03 24.12 -16.12
N ASN A 363 22.36 23.98 -16.17
CA ASN A 363 23.05 23.42 -17.32
C ASN A 363 22.59 21.98 -17.49
N TRP A 364 22.13 21.64 -18.69
CA TRP A 364 22.10 20.28 -19.17
C TRP A 364 23.06 20.20 -20.35
N TRP A 365 24.22 19.59 -20.10
CA TRP A 365 24.85 18.77 -21.11
C TRP A 365 24.17 17.41 -21.01
N LEU A 366 23.35 17.09 -22.02
CA LEU A 366 22.95 15.73 -22.33
C LEU A 366 24.18 14.99 -22.90
N PRO A 367 24.29 13.66 -22.76
CA PRO A 367 25.02 12.91 -23.78
C PRO A 367 24.42 13.18 -25.16
#